data_AF-A0A1H9T8B6-F1
#
_entry.id   AF-A0A1H9T8B6-F1
#
_cell.length_a   1.000
_cell.length_b   1.000
_cell.length_c   1.000
_cell.angle_alpha   90.00
_cell.angle_beta   90.00
_cell.angle_gamma   90.00
#
_symmetry.space_group_name_H-M   'P 1'
#
loop_
_entity.id
_entity.type
_entity.pdbx_description
1 polymer ?
#
loop_
_entity_poly.entity_id
_entity_poly.type
_entity_poly.pdbx_seq_one_letter_code
_entity_poly.pdbx_strand_id
1 'polypeptide(L)'
;MNDMDADEIVRQRKKSDRMPIFDKALVGTGIALAGLAMFFPWYAFLNQEKFALPALWNGATQDLPEKIGTPGMVAAPQASPSDAAQTLAAETQAAVDQLVTATVPAPKPGEPAEPMLDQPLPGSITFKLVHVAGGRALIEDVSGMYIVRVGSPLPDNSRLATLEERDGSWVMITSRGDVFKAE
;
A
#
# COMPACT_ATOMS: atom_id res chain seq x y z
N MET A 1 -71.40 -39.15 30.28
CA MET A 1 -70.29 -38.80 29.38
C MET A 1 -69.69 -40.12 28.95
N ASN A 2 -69.73 -40.45 27.66
CA ASN A 2 -69.15 -41.71 27.16
C ASN A 2 -67.73 -41.42 26.65
N ASP A 3 -66.82 -42.36 26.89
CA ASP A 3 -65.38 -42.29 26.56
C ASP A 3 -65.09 -42.36 25.04
N MET A 4 -66.14 -42.45 24.22
CA MET A 4 -66.06 -42.59 22.75
C MET A 4 -66.06 -41.24 22.02
N ASP A 5 -66.31 -40.12 22.73
CA ASP A 5 -66.32 -38.78 22.14
C ASP A 5 -64.90 -38.20 21.93
N ALA A 6 -63.85 -38.89 22.41
CA ALA A 6 -62.46 -38.45 22.34
C ALA A 6 -61.73 -38.79 21.02
N ASP A 7 -62.30 -39.68 20.20
CA ASP A 7 -61.69 -40.16 18.96
C ASP A 7 -62.14 -39.40 17.70
N GLU A 8 -62.72 -38.20 17.87
CA GLU A 8 -63.07 -37.36 16.73
C GLU A 8 -61.80 -36.85 16.01
N ILE A 9 -61.50 -37.44 14.85
CA ILE A 9 -60.38 -37.02 14.00
C ILE A 9 -60.70 -35.63 13.42
N VAL A 10 -60.25 -34.59 14.10
CA VAL A 10 -60.33 -33.21 13.63
C VAL A 10 -59.55 -33.11 12.31
N ARG A 11 -60.26 -33.05 11.19
CA ARG A 11 -59.64 -32.77 9.88
C ARG A 11 -59.03 -31.38 9.93
N GLN A 12 -57.72 -31.30 10.17
CA GLN A 12 -56.99 -30.05 10.10
C GLN A 12 -57.19 -29.47 8.69
N ARG A 13 -57.83 -28.30 8.64
CA ARG A 13 -58.10 -27.59 7.39
C ARG A 13 -56.75 -27.28 6.76
N LYS A 14 -56.42 -27.96 5.66
CA LYS A 14 -55.19 -27.73 4.88
C LYS A 14 -55.16 -26.25 4.50
N LYS A 15 -54.40 -25.45 5.24
CA LYS A 15 -54.18 -24.04 4.91
C LYS A 15 -53.56 -24.03 3.53
N SER A 16 -54.21 -23.35 2.60
CA SER A 16 -53.66 -23.12 1.27
C SER A 16 -52.32 -22.41 1.44
N ASP A 17 -51.25 -23.12 1.11
CA ASP A 17 -49.86 -22.69 1.22
C ASP A 17 -49.51 -21.72 0.10
N ARG A 18 -50.32 -20.67 -0.07
CA ARG A 18 -50.02 -19.57 -0.98
C ARG A 18 -49.19 -18.56 -0.21
N MET A 19 -47.88 -18.63 -0.42
CA MET A 19 -46.96 -17.58 0.00
C MET A 19 -47.50 -16.21 -0.44
N PRO A 20 -47.53 -15.23 0.47
CA PRO A 20 -47.98 -13.88 0.16
C PRO A 20 -47.09 -13.27 -0.92
N ILE A 21 -47.66 -12.40 -1.75
CA ILE A 21 -46.98 -11.79 -2.90
C ILE A 21 -45.71 -11.03 -2.46
N PHE A 22 -45.76 -10.38 -1.30
CA PHE A 22 -44.60 -9.69 -0.72
C PHE A 22 -43.43 -10.61 -0.40
N ASP A 23 -43.69 -11.81 0.09
CA ASP A 23 -42.64 -12.78 0.42
C ASP A 23 -41.96 -13.30 -0.85
N LYS A 24 -42.74 -13.56 -1.90
CA LYS A 24 -42.21 -13.88 -3.23
C LYS A 24 -41.39 -12.74 -3.83
N ALA A 25 -41.83 -11.50 -3.65
CA ALA A 25 -41.09 -10.32 -4.11
C ALA A 25 -39.75 -10.21 -3.37
N LEU A 26 -39.75 -10.40 -2.05
CA LEU A 26 -38.54 -10.35 -1.23
C LEU A 26 -37.52 -11.42 -1.65
N VAL A 27 -37.98 -12.66 -1.83
CA VAL A 27 -37.14 -13.77 -2.33
C VAL A 27 -36.59 -13.46 -3.72
N GLY A 28 -37.43 -12.97 -4.63
CA GLY A 28 -37.02 -12.60 -5.98
C GLY A 28 -35.94 -11.50 -5.99
N THR A 29 -36.12 -10.44 -5.19
CA THR A 29 -35.14 -9.37 -5.06
C THR A 29 -33.83 -9.87 -4.46
N GLY A 30 -33.88 -10.73 -3.44
CA GLY A 30 -32.69 -11.32 -2.83
C GLY A 30 -31.88 -12.15 -3.81
N ILE A 31 -32.54 -13.01 -4.61
CA ILE A 31 -31.88 -13.82 -5.64
C ILE A 31 -31.26 -12.93 -6.73
N ALA A 32 -31.99 -11.90 -7.18
CA ALA A 32 -31.48 -10.96 -8.18
C ALA A 32 -30.23 -10.21 -7.67
N LEU A 33 -30.26 -9.72 -6.44
CA LEU A 33 -29.16 -8.99 -5.82
C LEU A 33 -27.93 -9.91 -5.61
N ALA A 34 -28.14 -11.16 -5.19
CA ALA A 34 -27.08 -12.15 -5.08
C ALA A 34 -26.43 -12.47 -6.44
N GLY A 35 -27.23 -12.64 -7.49
CA GLY A 35 -26.74 -12.86 -8.85
C GLY A 35 -25.90 -11.69 -9.37
N LEU A 36 -26.37 -10.46 -9.16
CA LEU A 36 -25.62 -9.26 -9.51
C LEU A 36 -24.30 -9.17 -8.72
N ALA A 37 -24.34 -9.38 -7.41
CA ALA A 37 -23.14 -9.33 -6.57
C ALA A 37 -22.11 -10.42 -6.94
N MET A 38 -22.57 -11.62 -7.31
CA MET A 38 -21.70 -12.71 -7.75
C MET A 38 -21.05 -12.42 -9.10
N PHE A 39 -21.78 -11.83 -10.04
CA PHE A 39 -21.27 -11.55 -11.38
C PHE A 39 -20.48 -10.23 -11.47
N PHE A 40 -20.72 -9.30 -10.53
CA PHE A 40 -20.11 -7.98 -10.53
C PHE A 40 -18.57 -7.98 -10.57
N PRO A 41 -17.84 -8.82 -9.82
CA PRO A 41 -16.38 -8.86 -9.90
C PRO A 41 -15.86 -9.19 -11.31
N TRP A 42 -16.53 -10.09 -12.04
CA TRP A 42 -16.15 -10.44 -13.40
C TRP A 42 -16.45 -9.31 -14.38
N TYR A 43 -17.60 -8.64 -14.22
CA TYR A 43 -17.94 -7.46 -14.99
C TYR A 43 -16.92 -6.33 -14.79
N ALA A 44 -16.53 -6.05 -13.54
CA ALA A 44 -15.51 -5.06 -13.21
C ALA A 44 -14.14 -5.44 -13.80
N PHE A 45 -13.78 -6.72 -13.75
CA PHE A 45 -12.54 -7.23 -14.35
C PHE A 45 -12.47 -7.09 -15.87
N LEU A 46 -13.60 -7.19 -16.59
CA LEU A 46 -13.64 -7.00 -18.04
C LEU A 46 -13.81 -5.53 -18.46
N ASN A 47 -14.24 -4.65 -17.54
CA ASN A 47 -14.41 -3.21 -17.77
C ASN A 47 -13.37 -2.42 -16.95
N GLN A 48 -12.11 -2.83 -17.02
CA GLN A 48 -11.03 -2.23 -16.22
C GLN A 48 -10.90 -0.74 -16.47
N GLU A 49 -11.21 -0.24 -17.67
CA GLU A 49 -11.16 1.18 -17.98
C GLU A 49 -12.11 2.04 -17.11
N LYS A 50 -13.19 1.46 -16.56
CA LYS A 50 -14.16 2.16 -15.70
C LYS A 50 -13.88 2.01 -14.21
N PHE A 51 -13.22 0.90 -13.83
CA PHE A 51 -13.05 0.50 -12.42
C PHE A 51 -11.59 0.41 -11.97
N ALA A 52 -10.63 0.38 -12.90
CA ALA A 52 -9.23 0.40 -12.55
C ALA A 52 -8.90 1.76 -11.94
N LEU A 53 -8.11 1.71 -10.88
CA LEU A 53 -7.44 2.90 -10.39
C LEU A 53 -6.55 3.42 -11.52
N PRO A 54 -6.50 4.75 -11.75
CA PRO A 54 -5.50 5.33 -12.64
C PRO A 54 -4.14 4.75 -12.25
N ALA A 55 -3.38 4.25 -13.22
CA ALA A 55 -2.06 3.71 -12.94
C ALA A 55 -1.30 4.75 -12.12
N LEU A 56 -0.84 4.39 -10.92
CA LEU A 56 -0.10 5.30 -10.02
C LEU A 56 1.16 5.88 -10.68
N TRP A 57 1.58 5.29 -11.80
CA TRP A 57 2.68 5.75 -12.65
C TRP A 57 2.29 6.76 -13.74
N ASN A 58 1.01 6.88 -14.09
CA ASN A 58 0.55 7.79 -15.14
C ASN A 58 0.16 9.14 -14.54
N GLY A 59 1.17 9.95 -14.24
CA GLY A 59 1.05 11.42 -14.23
C GLY A 59 0.29 12.09 -13.07
N ALA A 60 -0.36 11.35 -12.17
CA ALA A 60 -0.93 11.92 -10.96
C ALA A 60 0.12 11.97 -9.83
N THR A 61 1.24 12.67 -10.09
CA THR A 61 1.98 13.30 -8.99
C THR A 61 1.10 14.44 -8.51
N GLN A 62 0.12 14.13 -7.67
CA GLN A 62 -0.37 15.13 -6.74
C GLN A 62 0.88 15.70 -6.07
N ASP A 63 1.09 17.02 -6.12
CA ASP A 63 2.26 17.70 -5.60
C ASP A 63 2.51 17.25 -4.15
N LEU A 64 3.31 16.20 -4.00
CA LEU A 64 3.82 15.80 -2.72
C LEU A 64 4.78 16.93 -2.37
N PRO A 65 4.60 17.60 -1.21
CA PRO A 65 5.51 18.64 -0.81
C PRO A 65 6.93 18.08 -0.90
N GLU A 66 7.80 18.85 -1.53
CA GLU A 66 9.21 18.60 -1.85
C GLU A 66 10.07 18.41 -0.58
N LYS A 67 9.59 17.65 0.40
CA LYS A 67 10.35 17.33 1.59
C LYS A 67 11.07 16.03 1.32
N ILE A 68 12.26 16.17 0.76
CA ILE A 68 13.33 15.18 0.87
C ILE A 68 13.48 14.88 2.37
N GLY A 69 12.96 13.73 2.83
CA GLY A 69 13.03 13.42 4.24
C GLY A 69 12.35 12.12 4.62
N THR A 70 13.18 11.12 4.89
CA THR A 70 12.93 9.88 5.65
C THR A 70 12.48 8.68 4.83
N PRO A 71 13.37 7.70 4.58
CA PRO A 71 12.95 6.39 4.09
C PRO A 71 12.22 5.67 5.24
N GLY A 72 10.96 5.29 5.03
CA GLY A 72 10.22 4.46 5.99
C GLY A 72 8.74 4.78 6.19
N MET A 73 8.22 5.90 5.69
CA MET A 73 6.80 6.23 5.86
C MET A 73 6.00 5.73 4.65
N VAL A 74 5.49 4.50 4.72
CA VAL A 74 4.37 4.06 3.87
C VAL A 74 3.16 4.87 4.32
N ALA A 75 2.87 5.97 3.64
CA ALA A 75 1.71 6.79 3.93
C ALA A 75 0.44 6.05 3.46
N ALA A 76 -0.34 5.53 4.41
CA ALA A 76 -1.72 5.14 4.14
C ALA A 76 -2.49 6.39 3.68
N PRO A 77 -3.25 6.34 2.57
CA PRO A 77 -4.13 7.43 2.21
C PRO A 77 -5.32 7.40 3.18
N GLN A 78 -5.77 8.56 3.63
CA GLN A 78 -6.81 8.81 4.66
C GLN A 78 -6.30 8.92 6.11
N ALA A 79 -5.70 10.07 6.44
CA ALA A 79 -5.88 10.67 7.77
C ALA A 79 -5.49 12.15 7.74
N SER A 80 -6.45 13.03 7.46
CA SER A 80 -6.41 14.36 8.07
C SER A 80 -6.42 14.15 9.59
N PRO A 81 -5.51 14.71 10.39
CA PRO A 81 -5.49 14.47 11.82
C PRO A 81 -6.72 15.14 12.44
N SER A 82 -7.77 14.36 12.67
CA SER A 82 -8.89 14.79 13.52
C SER A 82 -8.38 15.00 14.94
N ASP A 83 -9.05 15.87 15.71
CA ASP A 83 -8.68 16.14 17.11
C ASP A 83 -8.63 14.84 17.94
N ALA A 84 -9.44 13.85 17.60
CA ALA A 84 -9.42 12.51 18.21
C ALA A 84 -8.13 11.71 17.93
N ALA A 85 -7.48 11.91 16.77
CA ALA A 85 -6.18 11.31 16.47
C ALA A 85 -5.05 12.02 17.23
N GLN A 86 -5.19 13.33 17.49
CA GLN A 86 -4.23 14.09 18.30
C GLN A 86 -4.31 13.71 19.78
N THR A 87 -5.52 13.49 20.31
CA THR A 87 -5.68 13.01 21.71
C THR A 87 -5.13 11.60 21.89
N LEU A 88 -5.36 10.70 20.92
CA LEU A 88 -4.81 9.35 20.97
C LEU A 88 -3.27 9.36 20.86
N ALA A 89 -2.70 10.24 20.03
CA ALA A 89 -1.25 10.43 19.94
C ALA A 89 -0.66 10.98 21.25
N ALA A 90 -1.35 11.92 21.91
CA ALA A 90 -0.93 12.48 23.20
C ALA A 90 -1.01 11.45 24.35
N GLU A 91 -2.08 10.64 24.39
CA GLU A 91 -2.21 9.53 25.35
C GLU A 91 -1.14 8.45 25.10
N THR A 92 -0.85 8.15 23.84
CA THR A 92 0.21 7.19 23.47
C THR A 92 1.59 7.73 23.87
N GLN A 93 1.88 9.01 23.65
CA GLN A 93 3.13 9.65 24.08
C GLN A 93 3.28 9.68 25.60
N ALA A 94 2.18 9.81 26.36
CA ALA A 94 2.19 9.74 27.82
C ALA A 94 2.40 8.31 28.35
N ALA A 95 2.06 7.29 27.56
CA ALA A 95 2.20 5.87 27.90
C ALA A 95 3.56 5.26 27.48
N VAL A 96 4.38 5.99 26.71
CA VAL A 96 5.75 5.56 26.37
C VAL A 96 6.68 5.94 27.51
N ASP A 97 7.29 4.93 28.11
CA ASP A 97 8.34 5.08 29.11
C ASP A 97 9.56 5.77 28.48
N GLN A 98 9.88 6.99 28.93
CA GLN A 98 11.00 7.81 28.43
C GLN A 98 12.34 7.39 29.03
N LEU A 99 12.51 6.12 29.36
CA LEU A 99 13.79 5.56 29.79
C LEU A 99 14.77 5.60 28.60
N VAL A 100 15.50 6.72 28.49
CA VAL A 100 16.56 6.95 27.51
C VAL A 100 17.76 6.06 27.85
N THR A 101 17.79 4.85 27.30
CA THR A 101 18.97 3.97 27.35
C THR A 101 19.90 4.23 26.16
N ALA A 102 20.48 5.44 26.10
CA ALA A 102 21.74 5.79 25.45
C ALA A 102 21.79 7.31 25.22
N THR A 103 22.66 8.01 25.94
CA THR A 103 23.02 9.39 25.61
C THR A 103 24.12 9.37 24.55
N VAL A 104 23.79 9.73 23.30
CA VAL A 104 24.80 10.13 22.32
C VAL A 104 25.05 11.63 22.51
N PRO A 105 26.30 12.10 22.64
CA PRO A 105 26.60 13.52 22.73
C PRO A 105 26.07 14.24 21.48
N ALA A 106 25.30 15.31 21.66
CA ALA A 106 24.93 16.17 20.56
C ALA A 106 26.23 16.79 19.98
N PRO A 107 26.42 16.80 18.64
CA PRO A 107 27.62 17.36 18.04
C PRO A 107 27.69 18.86 18.36
N LYS A 108 28.81 19.30 18.94
CA LYS A 108 29.06 20.72 19.19
C LYS A 108 29.19 21.45 17.86
N PRO A 109 28.59 22.64 17.69
CA PRO A 109 28.79 23.44 16.48
C PRO A 109 30.27 23.81 16.33
N GLY A 110 30.93 23.29 15.30
CA GLY A 110 32.33 23.63 14.95
C GLY A 110 33.38 22.53 15.17
N GLU A 111 32.99 21.35 15.66
CA GLU A 111 33.91 20.21 15.79
C GLU A 111 33.78 19.31 14.53
N PRO A 112 34.89 18.95 13.85
CA PRO A 112 34.82 18.02 12.73
C PRO A 112 34.25 16.69 13.25
N ALA A 113 33.22 16.18 12.58
CA ALA A 113 32.61 14.90 12.91
C ALA A 113 33.71 13.84 13.02
N GLU A 114 33.74 13.10 14.13
CA GLU A 114 34.66 11.98 14.30
C GLU A 114 34.55 11.05 13.07
N PRO A 115 35.67 10.52 12.55
CA PRO A 115 35.63 9.66 11.38
C PRO A 115 34.71 8.48 11.69
N MET A 116 33.62 8.36 10.93
CA MET A 116 32.76 7.19 10.96
C MET A 116 33.67 5.96 10.95
N LEU A 117 33.50 5.08 11.95
CA LEU A 117 34.24 3.83 12.02
C LEU A 117 34.12 3.12 10.68
N ASP A 118 35.26 2.82 10.05
CA ASP A 118 35.39 2.04 8.82
C ASP A 118 35.00 0.58 9.11
N GLN A 119 33.71 0.34 9.33
CA GLN A 119 33.15 -0.99 9.30
C GLN A 119 33.05 -1.41 7.83
N PRO A 120 33.61 -2.55 7.43
CA PRO A 120 33.43 -3.04 6.07
C PRO A 120 31.93 -3.24 5.82
N LEU A 121 31.39 -2.50 4.84
CA LEU A 121 30.03 -2.72 4.35
C LEU A 121 29.91 -4.19 3.89
N PRO A 122 28.80 -4.87 4.22
CA PRO A 122 28.57 -6.23 3.76
C PRO A 122 28.45 -6.26 2.23
N GLY A 123 29.45 -6.80 1.54
CA GLY A 123 29.44 -7.07 0.10
C GLY A 123 29.34 -5.85 -0.82
N SER A 124 29.88 -5.96 -2.02
CA SER A 124 29.65 -4.97 -3.08
C SER A 124 28.19 -5.03 -3.54
N ILE A 125 27.40 -4.04 -3.13
CA ILE A 125 26.02 -3.85 -3.59
C ILE A 125 26.07 -3.60 -5.10
N THR A 126 25.50 -4.51 -5.89
CA THR A 126 25.48 -4.41 -7.36
C THR A 126 24.08 -4.01 -7.78
N PHE A 127 23.95 -2.89 -8.46
CA PHE A 127 22.66 -2.42 -8.97
C PHE A 127 22.38 -2.98 -10.36
N LYS A 128 21.18 -3.46 -10.57
CA LYS A 128 20.66 -3.78 -11.90
C LYS A 128 19.66 -2.71 -12.33
N LEU A 129 19.90 -2.09 -13.48
CA LEU A 129 18.97 -1.12 -14.06
C LEU A 129 17.91 -1.87 -14.85
N VAL A 130 16.66 -1.82 -14.39
CA VAL A 130 15.56 -2.60 -14.98
C VAL A 130 14.80 -1.80 -16.04
N HIS A 131 14.48 -0.54 -15.73
CA HIS A 131 13.71 0.30 -16.65
C HIS A 131 13.91 1.79 -16.38
N VAL A 132 13.80 2.61 -17.43
CA VAL A 132 13.87 4.07 -17.33
C VAL A 132 12.69 4.70 -18.04
N ALA A 133 11.94 5.55 -17.33
CA ALA A 133 10.80 6.27 -17.88
C ALA A 133 10.59 7.62 -17.20
N GLY A 134 10.40 8.69 -17.99
CA GLY A 134 10.05 10.02 -17.49
C GLY A 134 11.05 10.59 -16.47
N GLY A 135 12.36 10.38 -16.67
CA GLY A 135 13.43 10.85 -15.78
C GLY A 135 13.60 10.06 -14.47
N ARG A 136 12.90 8.92 -14.35
CA ARG A 136 13.00 7.99 -13.22
C ARG A 136 13.55 6.66 -13.70
N ALA A 137 14.33 6.03 -12.83
CA ALA A 137 14.93 4.72 -13.05
C ALA A 137 14.38 3.73 -12.04
N LEU A 138 14.00 2.54 -12.50
CA LEU A 138 13.74 1.38 -11.67
C LEU A 138 15.04 0.58 -11.58
N ILE A 139 15.55 0.46 -10.36
CA ILE A 139 16.75 -0.31 -10.05
C ILE A 139 16.40 -1.49 -9.14
N GLU A 140 17.14 -2.57 -9.28
CA GLU A 140 17.06 -3.76 -8.45
C GLU A 140 18.40 -3.95 -7.70
N ASP A 141 18.29 -4.29 -6.42
CA ASP A 141 19.37 -4.71 -5.54
C ASP A 141 18.96 -6.02 -4.83
N VAL A 142 19.88 -6.69 -4.15
CA VAL A 142 19.66 -7.86 -3.29
C VAL A 142 18.54 -7.60 -2.26
N SER A 143 18.41 -6.36 -1.82
CA SER A 143 17.40 -5.94 -0.83
C SER A 143 15.99 -5.72 -1.43
N GLY A 144 15.88 -5.57 -2.76
CA GLY A 144 14.62 -5.33 -3.46
C GLY A 144 14.72 -4.32 -4.61
N MET A 145 13.56 -3.86 -5.10
CA MET A 145 13.46 -2.87 -6.17
C MET A 145 13.20 -1.46 -5.66
N TYR A 146 13.83 -0.47 -6.27
CA TYR A 146 13.74 0.94 -5.88
C TYR A 146 13.50 1.83 -7.10
N ILE A 147 12.70 2.87 -6.92
CA ILE A 147 12.53 3.93 -7.92
C ILE A 147 13.40 5.11 -7.53
N VAL A 148 14.34 5.47 -8.37
CA VAL A 148 15.29 6.55 -8.14
C VAL A 148 15.21 7.61 -9.23
N ARG A 149 15.55 8.86 -8.88
CA ARG A 149 15.72 9.98 -9.82
C ARG A 149 17.12 10.55 -9.65
N VAL A 150 17.58 11.35 -10.61
CA VAL A 150 18.83 12.09 -10.48
C VAL A 150 18.85 12.88 -9.16
N GLY A 151 19.92 12.70 -8.38
CA GLY A 151 20.11 13.26 -7.04
C GLY A 151 19.64 12.39 -5.86
N SER A 152 18.85 11.33 -6.11
CA SER A 152 18.38 10.42 -5.05
C SER A 152 19.53 9.61 -4.44
N PRO A 153 19.48 9.32 -3.12
CA PRO A 153 20.39 8.38 -2.49
C PRO A 153 20.06 6.94 -2.92
N LEU A 154 21.10 6.14 -3.15
CA LEU A 154 21.01 4.71 -3.40
C LEU A 154 21.23 3.91 -2.09
N PRO A 155 20.86 2.62 -2.05
CA PRO A 155 21.08 1.74 -0.88
C PRO A 155 22.54 1.64 -0.41
N ASP A 156 23.50 1.88 -1.30
CA ASP A 156 24.93 1.91 -0.98
C ASP A 156 25.41 3.27 -0.44
N ASN A 157 24.49 4.20 -0.14
CA ASN A 157 24.75 5.59 0.25
C ASN A 157 25.44 6.45 -0.83
N SER A 158 25.53 5.96 -2.08
CA SER A 158 25.88 6.80 -3.23
C SER A 158 24.66 7.62 -3.69
N ARG A 159 24.86 8.54 -4.63
CA ARG A 159 23.75 9.28 -5.27
C ARG A 159 23.71 9.01 -6.76
N LEU A 160 22.51 9.04 -7.31
CA LEU A 160 22.33 8.96 -8.75
C LEU A 160 22.79 10.26 -9.40
N ALA A 161 23.92 10.24 -10.10
CA ALA A 161 24.50 11.43 -10.69
C ALA A 161 23.81 11.79 -12.01
N THR A 162 23.70 10.83 -12.93
CA THR A 162 23.06 11.04 -14.24
C THR A 162 22.40 9.78 -14.77
N LEU A 163 21.41 10.00 -15.65
CA LEU A 163 20.81 8.98 -16.50
C LEU A 163 20.99 9.41 -17.95
N GLU A 164 21.69 8.59 -18.73
CA GLU A 164 21.98 8.85 -20.14
C GLU A 164 21.63 7.63 -20.98
N GLU A 165 21.15 7.86 -22.20
CA GLU A 165 20.98 6.79 -23.18
C GLU A 165 22.23 6.73 -24.06
N ARG A 166 22.91 5.58 -24.07
CA ARG A 166 24.10 5.33 -24.90
C ARG A 166 23.84 4.09 -25.76
N ASP A 167 23.98 4.23 -27.07
CA ASP A 167 23.80 3.13 -28.02
C ASP A 167 22.43 2.42 -27.91
N GLY A 168 21.37 3.17 -27.59
CA GLY A 168 20.01 2.62 -27.41
C GLY A 168 19.80 1.86 -26.10
N SER A 169 20.78 1.87 -25.19
CA SER A 169 20.66 1.32 -23.84
C SER A 169 20.75 2.44 -22.80
N TRP A 170 19.88 2.40 -21.81
CA TRP A 170 19.96 3.33 -20.69
C TRP A 170 21.16 3.00 -19.80
N VAL A 171 21.84 4.05 -19.35
CA VAL A 171 23.03 3.97 -18.51
C VAL A 171 22.84 4.89 -17.31
N MET A 172 23.00 4.31 -16.13
CA MET A 172 22.99 4.99 -14.85
C MET A 172 24.43 5.23 -14.38
N ILE A 173 24.73 6.46 -13.96
CA ILE A 173 26.03 6.82 -13.38
C ILE A 173 25.83 7.25 -11.94
N THR A 174 26.56 6.63 -11.02
CA THR A 174 26.52 7.01 -9.60
C THR A 174 27.53 8.12 -9.30
N SER A 175 27.38 8.78 -8.14
CA SER A 175 28.33 9.79 -7.65
C SER A 175 29.73 9.23 -7.38
N ARG A 176 29.88 7.90 -7.30
CA ARG A 176 31.17 7.21 -7.20
C ARG A 176 31.83 6.98 -8.56
N GLY A 177 31.10 7.20 -9.66
CA GLY A 177 31.56 6.95 -11.01
C GLY A 177 31.24 5.54 -11.54
N ASP A 178 30.46 4.75 -10.79
CA ASP A 178 30.03 3.42 -11.24
C ASP A 178 28.99 3.56 -12.36
N VAL A 179 29.13 2.70 -13.36
CA VAL A 179 28.31 2.74 -14.58
C VAL A 179 27.51 1.45 -14.69
N PHE A 180 26.18 1.56 -14.61
CA PHE A 180 25.26 0.44 -14.72
C PHE A 180 24.43 0.57 -15.99
N LYS A 181 24.41 -0.48 -16.82
CA LYS A 181 23.60 -0.51 -18.05
C LYS A 181 22.27 -1.20 -17.78
N ALA A 182 21.23 -0.75 -18.49
CA ALA A 182 19.96 -1.46 -18.55
C ALA A 182 20.17 -2.79 -19.30
N GLU A 183 19.64 -3.87 -18.74
CA GLU A 183 19.56 -5.18 -19.37
C GLU A 183 18.18 -5.41 -20.01
#